data_AF-X1I5Y8-F1
#
_entry.id   AF-X1I5Y8-F1
#
_cell.length_a   1.000
_cell.length_b   1.000
_cell.length_c   1.000
_cell.angle_alpha   90.00
_cell.angle_beta   90.00
_cell.angle_gamma   90.00
#
_symmetry.space_group_name_H-M   'P 1'
#
loop_
_entity.id
_entity.type
_entity.pdbx_description
1 polymer ?
#
loop_
_entity_poly.entity_id
_entity_poly.type
_entity_poly.pdbx_seq_one_letter_code
_entity_poly.pdbx_strand_id
1 'polypeptide(L)'
;MLRFSLRTKLILSFSLVIVIGVFLSVIIGISLIGNTIIRQAQDKVRLDLNSAREVYQKESESIKCLIRLTARRFFIKDAILKNDTEKIREELQRIRKSESLDILTLTDEKGYVKIRARNPAVRGDRLNDGIINLVLLNKQPGVSTRIFPQEELEKEGADLAEQARIKLVPTPKAKPREGKVETYGMMIISAAPVVDYDGNLI
;
A
#
# COMPACT_ATOMS: atom_id res chain seq x y z
N MET A 1 58.58 -7.64 49.24
CA MET A 1 58.87 -8.44 48.02
C MET A 1 58.33 -9.85 48.23
N LEU A 2 57.17 -10.18 47.66
CA LEU A 2 56.67 -11.55 47.71
C LEU A 2 57.61 -12.47 46.92
N ARG A 3 58.31 -13.38 47.62
CA ARG A 3 59.12 -14.43 46.99
C ARG A 3 58.20 -15.59 46.62
N PHE A 4 57.74 -15.62 45.38
CA PHE A 4 56.94 -16.73 44.86
C PHE A 4 57.82 -17.93 44.51
N SER A 5 57.32 -19.15 44.77
CA SER A 5 57.99 -20.37 44.30
C SER A 5 58.01 -20.41 42.76
N LEU A 6 59.01 -21.07 42.17
CA LEU A 6 59.14 -21.20 40.72
C LEU A 6 57.88 -21.80 40.06
N ARG A 7 57.23 -22.75 40.75
CA ARG A 7 55.98 -23.39 40.32
C ARG A 7 54.84 -22.36 40.22
N THR A 8 54.69 -21.50 41.22
CA THR A 8 53.66 -20.45 41.24
C THR A 8 53.88 -19.43 40.13
N LYS A 9 55.14 -19.03 39.88
CA LYS A 9 55.47 -18.08 38.81
C LYS A 9 55.12 -18.64 37.43
N LEU A 10 55.46 -19.90 37.15
CA LEU A 10 55.12 -20.58 35.90
C LEU A 10 53.61 -20.69 35.69
N ILE A 11 52.87 -21.19 36.69
CA ILE A 11 51.41 -21.35 36.60
C ILE A 11 50.72 -20.00 36.37
N LEU A 12 51.16 -18.94 37.06
CA LEU A 12 50.59 -17.60 36.90
C LEU A 12 50.85 -17.04 35.49
N SER A 13 52.06 -17.20 34.97
CA SER A 13 52.41 -16.74 33.62
C SER A 13 51.61 -17.48 32.54
N PHE A 14 51.49 -18.80 32.63
CA PHE A 14 50.68 -19.58 31.67
C PHE A 14 49.19 -19.23 31.77
N SER A 15 48.66 -19.09 32.99
CA SER A 15 47.25 -18.71 33.20
C SER A 15 46.96 -17.32 32.64
N LEU A 16 47.88 -16.37 32.81
CA LEU A 16 47.73 -15.01 32.29
C LEU A 16 47.59 -15.00 30.77
N VAL A 17 48.42 -15.79 30.06
CA VAL A 17 48.34 -15.90 28.59
C VAL A 17 46.99 -16.46 28.15
N ILE A 18 46.50 -17.51 28.84
CA ILE A 18 45.19 -18.12 28.54
C ILE A 18 44.07 -17.11 28.76
N VAL A 19 44.07 -16.40 29.89
CA VAL A 19 43.03 -15.40 30.22
C VAL A 19 43.01 -14.27 29.19
N ILE A 20 44.17 -13.77 28.76
CA ILE A 20 44.26 -12.74 27.72
C ILE A 20 43.71 -13.25 26.39
N GLY A 21 44.05 -14.48 25.99
CA GLY A 21 43.55 -15.09 24.76
C GLY A 21 42.04 -15.27 24.75
N VAL A 22 41.48 -15.76 25.86
CA VAL A 22 40.02 -15.90 26.03
C VAL A 22 39.34 -14.53 25.99
N PHE A 23 39.88 -13.55 26.71
CA PHE A 23 39.32 -12.21 26.77
C PHE A 23 39.28 -11.52 25.39
N LEU A 24 40.38 -11.57 24.64
CA LEU A 24 40.44 -11.04 23.28
C LEU A 24 39.45 -11.75 22.35
N SER A 25 39.37 -13.09 22.44
CA SER A 25 38.45 -13.88 21.61
C SER A 25 36.99 -13.53 21.90
N VAL A 26 36.63 -13.32 23.17
CA VAL A 26 35.28 -12.92 23.59
C VAL A 26 34.94 -11.52 23.05
N ILE A 27 35.85 -10.55 23.16
CA ILE A 27 35.62 -9.20 22.63
C ILE A 27 35.39 -9.22 21.12
N ILE A 28 36.24 -9.93 20.40
CA ILE A 28 36.14 -10.05 18.93
C ILE A 28 34.84 -10.77 18.56
N GLY A 29 34.51 -11.87 19.25
CA GLY A 29 33.27 -12.62 19.05
C GLY A 29 32.02 -11.76 19.26
N ILE A 30 31.95 -11.02 20.38
CA ILE A 30 30.83 -10.13 20.68
C ILE A 30 30.70 -9.02 19.62
N SER A 31 31.82 -8.40 19.25
CA SER A 31 31.83 -7.31 18.27
C SER A 31 31.39 -7.77 16.88
N LEU A 32 31.89 -8.93 16.42
CA LEU A 32 31.54 -9.50 15.11
C LEU A 32 30.09 -9.98 15.07
N ILE A 33 29.60 -10.66 16.12
CA ILE A 33 28.25 -11.23 16.16
C ILE A 33 27.22 -10.12 16.34
N GLY A 34 27.40 -9.25 17.34
CA GLY A 34 26.41 -8.24 17.70
C GLY A 34 26.18 -7.22 16.59
N ASN A 35 27.24 -6.59 16.08
CA ASN A 35 27.09 -5.51 15.11
C ASN A 35 26.78 -6.02 13.70
N THR A 36 27.33 -7.16 13.29
CA THR A 36 27.10 -7.68 11.93
C THR A 36 25.70 -8.28 11.78
N ILE A 37 25.26 -9.10 12.73
CA ILE A 37 23.95 -9.78 12.61
C ILE A 37 22.81 -8.76 12.68
N ILE A 38 22.88 -7.79 13.60
CA ILE A 38 21.85 -6.76 13.71
C ILE A 38 21.80 -5.91 12.44
N ARG A 39 22.97 -5.49 11.91
CA ARG A 39 23.03 -4.74 10.65
C ARG A 39 22.46 -5.54 9.49
N GLN A 40 22.85 -6.81 9.33
CA GLN A 40 22.31 -7.68 8.28
C GLN A 40 20.79 -7.85 8.38
N ALA A 41 20.25 -8.00 9.59
CA ALA A 41 18.81 -8.08 9.81
C ALA A 41 18.09 -6.77 9.43
N GLN A 42 18.66 -5.62 9.82
CA GLN A 42 18.12 -4.30 9.46
C GLN A 42 18.22 -4.02 7.96
N ASP A 43 19.34 -4.37 7.33
CA ASP A 43 19.56 -4.22 5.89
C ASP A 43 18.59 -5.08 5.10
N LYS A 44 18.31 -6.30 5.58
CA LYS A 44 17.28 -7.16 4.99
C LYS A 44 15.89 -6.53 5.08
N VAL A 45 15.47 -6.05 6.26
CA VAL A 45 14.18 -5.36 6.43
C VAL A 45 14.10 -4.14 5.51
N ARG A 46 15.18 -3.35 5.40
CA ARG A 46 15.24 -2.19 4.53
C ARG A 46 15.09 -2.58 3.05
N LEU A 47 15.79 -3.64 2.63
CA LEU A 47 15.69 -4.17 1.27
C LEU A 47 14.26 -4.63 0.97
N ASP A 48 13.66 -5.43 1.85
CA ASP A 48 12.30 -5.95 1.69
C ASP A 48 11.26 -4.82 1.61
N LEU A 49 11.38 -3.80 2.47
CA LEU A 49 10.51 -2.61 2.43
C LEU A 49 10.69 -1.77 1.17
N ASN A 50 11.94 -1.60 0.70
CA ASN A 50 12.21 -0.92 -0.55
C ASN A 50 11.60 -1.67 -1.73
N SER A 51 11.74 -3.00 -1.78
CA SER A 51 11.13 -3.84 -2.82
C SER A 51 9.60 -3.74 -2.79
N ALA A 52 8.97 -3.82 -1.61
CA ALA A 52 7.52 -3.65 -1.48
C ALA A 52 7.07 -2.25 -1.96
N ARG A 53 7.83 -1.21 -1.62
CA ARG A 53 7.56 0.17 -2.05
C ARG A 53 7.70 0.35 -3.56
N GLU A 54 8.65 -0.31 -4.22
CA GLU A 54 8.77 -0.28 -5.68
C GLU A 54 7.60 -0.99 -6.37
N VAL A 55 7.18 -2.15 -5.86
CA VAL A 55 5.99 -2.86 -6.38
C VAL A 55 4.74 -1.98 -6.23
N TYR A 56 4.53 -1.38 -5.06
CA TYR A 56 3.41 -0.47 -4.81
C TYR A 56 3.42 0.74 -5.75
N GLN A 57 4.58 1.39 -5.94
CA GLN A 57 4.70 2.55 -6.83
C GLN A 57 4.41 2.19 -8.28
N LYS A 58 4.93 1.04 -8.73
CA LYS A 58 4.69 0.53 -10.09
C LYS A 58 3.20 0.27 -10.32
N GLU A 59 2.52 -0.37 -9.36
CA GLU A 59 1.08 -0.61 -9.45
C GLU A 59 0.29 0.70 -9.44
N SER A 60 0.65 1.64 -8.57
CA SER A 60 0.02 2.96 -8.49
C SER A 60 0.14 3.74 -9.81
N GLU A 61 1.32 3.77 -10.42
CA GLU A 61 1.53 4.42 -11.72
C GLU A 61 0.84 3.67 -12.87
N SER A 62 0.76 2.33 -12.80
CA SER A 62 0.02 1.52 -13.77
C SER A 62 -1.47 1.89 -13.78
N ILE A 63 -2.12 1.88 -12.61
CA ILE A 63 -3.53 2.25 -12.44
C ILE A 63 -3.74 3.70 -12.88
N LYS A 64 -2.86 4.63 -12.49
CA LYS A 64 -2.94 6.03 -12.90
C LYS A 64 -2.85 6.22 -14.41
N CYS A 65 -1.94 5.50 -15.07
CA CYS A 65 -1.82 5.53 -16.52
C CYS A 65 -3.08 4.99 -17.19
N LEU A 66 -3.61 3.87 -16.70
CA LEU A 66 -4.83 3.26 -17.21
C LEU A 66 -6.05 4.19 -17.09
N ILE A 67 -6.27 4.80 -15.93
CA ILE A 67 -7.37 5.73 -15.69
C ILE A 67 -7.21 6.99 -16.54
N ARG A 68 -5.99 7.54 -16.66
CA ARG A 68 -5.68 8.65 -17.58
C ARG A 68 -6.01 8.32 -19.03
N LEU A 69 -5.64 7.14 -19.52
CA LEU A 69 -5.92 6.72 -20.89
C LEU A 69 -7.42 6.50 -21.09
N THR A 70 -8.09 5.88 -20.12
CA THR A 70 -9.55 5.67 -20.13
C THR A 70 -10.32 6.97 -20.24
N ALA A 71 -9.98 7.98 -19.44
CA ALA A 71 -10.62 9.31 -19.47
C ALA A 71 -10.42 10.06 -20.81
N ARG A 72 -9.42 9.67 -21.61
CA ARG A 72 -9.14 10.29 -22.92
C ARG A 72 -9.74 9.54 -24.11
N ARG A 73 -10.33 8.35 -23.91
CA ARG A 73 -10.88 7.55 -25.00
C ARG A 73 -12.08 8.25 -25.63
N PHE A 74 -12.09 8.35 -26.97
CA PHE A 74 -13.13 9.07 -27.72
C PHE A 74 -14.55 8.57 -27.40
N PHE A 75 -14.74 7.25 -27.24
CA PHE A 75 -16.07 6.70 -26.96
C PHE A 75 -16.62 7.10 -25.58
N ILE A 76 -15.76 7.34 -24.58
CA ILE A 76 -16.20 7.86 -23.28
C ILE A 76 -16.66 9.31 -23.45
N LYS A 77 -15.86 10.14 -24.13
CA LYS A 77 -16.19 11.55 -24.40
C LYS A 77 -17.49 11.67 -25.19
N ASP A 78 -17.60 10.96 -26.32
CA ASP A 78 -18.76 11.03 -27.20
C ASP A 78 -20.04 10.56 -26.50
N ALA A 79 -19.95 9.53 -25.65
CA ALA A 79 -21.10 9.03 -24.91
C ALA A 79 -21.52 10.00 -23.79
N ILE A 80 -20.58 10.67 -23.12
CA ILE A 80 -20.88 11.75 -22.15
C ILE A 80 -21.54 12.94 -22.86
N LEU A 81 -20.97 13.41 -23.98
CA LEU A 81 -21.52 14.53 -24.75
C LEU A 81 -22.93 14.25 -25.28
N LYS A 82 -23.24 12.99 -25.60
CA LYS A 82 -24.57 12.54 -26.05
C LYS A 82 -25.52 12.16 -24.91
N ASN A 83 -25.07 12.22 -23.65
CA ASN A 83 -25.78 11.72 -22.47
C ASN A 83 -26.25 10.25 -22.60
N ASP A 84 -25.51 9.43 -23.35
CA ASP A 84 -25.81 8.01 -23.58
C ASP A 84 -25.31 7.16 -22.40
N THR A 85 -26.09 7.19 -21.32
CA THR A 85 -25.73 6.57 -20.03
C THR A 85 -25.53 5.06 -20.15
N GLU A 86 -26.31 4.38 -21.00
CA GLU A 86 -26.19 2.93 -21.18
C GLU A 86 -24.89 2.57 -21.88
N LYS A 87 -24.51 3.30 -22.94
CA LYS A 87 -23.24 3.09 -23.62
C LYS A 87 -22.05 3.36 -22.70
N ILE A 88 -22.08 4.43 -21.90
CA ILE A 88 -21.02 4.69 -20.91
C ILE A 88 -20.92 3.53 -19.92
N ARG A 89 -22.06 3.05 -19.40
CA ARG A 89 -22.11 1.93 -18.45
C ARG A 89 -21.49 0.66 -19.03
N GLU A 90 -21.87 0.28 -20.24
CA GLU A 90 -21.34 -0.91 -20.91
C GLU A 90 -19.83 -0.82 -21.14
N GLU A 91 -19.34 0.32 -21.61
CA GLU A 91 -17.92 0.53 -21.86
C GLU A 91 -17.11 0.55 -20.57
N LEU A 92 -17.57 1.23 -19.52
CA LEU A 92 -16.90 1.21 -18.22
C LEU A 92 -16.90 -0.20 -17.61
N GLN A 93 -17.98 -0.97 -17.76
CA GLN A 93 -18.02 -2.36 -17.29
C GLN A 93 -17.06 -3.26 -18.08
N ARG A 94 -16.93 -3.04 -19.39
CA ARG A 94 -15.95 -3.75 -20.24
C ARG A 94 -14.53 -3.43 -19.79
N ILE A 95 -14.19 -2.15 -19.65
CA ILE A 95 -12.86 -1.69 -19.21
C ILE A 95 -12.53 -2.25 -17.84
N ARG A 96 -13.47 -2.15 -16.88
CA ARG A 96 -13.28 -2.67 -15.53
C ARG A 96 -12.88 -4.15 -15.56
N LYS A 97 -13.57 -4.96 -16.37
CA LYS A 97 -13.30 -6.40 -16.49
C LYS A 97 -12.01 -6.70 -17.26
N SER A 98 -11.77 -6.03 -18.39
CA SER A 98 -10.61 -6.31 -19.25
C SER A 98 -9.29 -5.90 -18.61
N GLU A 99 -9.31 -4.84 -17.81
CA GLU A 99 -8.13 -4.28 -17.15
C GLU A 99 -8.02 -4.76 -15.69
N SER A 100 -8.87 -5.71 -15.27
CA SER A 100 -8.90 -6.29 -13.92
C SER A 100 -9.02 -5.26 -12.78
N LEU A 101 -9.78 -4.18 -13.00
CA LEU A 101 -10.08 -3.21 -11.96
C LEU A 101 -11.15 -3.74 -11.00
N ASP A 102 -10.92 -3.60 -9.70
CA ASP A 102 -11.94 -3.90 -8.70
C ASP A 102 -13.12 -2.96 -8.84
N ILE A 103 -12.86 -1.66 -8.94
CA ILE A 103 -13.87 -0.60 -8.99
C ILE A 103 -13.54 0.36 -10.13
N LEU A 104 -14.57 0.80 -10.85
CA LEU A 104 -14.47 1.89 -11.82
C LEU A 104 -15.78 2.69 -11.80
N THR A 105 -15.67 3.98 -11.54
CA THR A 105 -16.83 4.86 -11.29
C THR A 105 -16.63 6.19 -12.00
N LEU A 106 -17.68 6.68 -12.65
CA LEU A 106 -17.75 8.01 -13.24
C LEU A 106 -18.53 8.93 -12.29
N THR A 107 -17.93 10.07 -11.97
CA THR A 107 -18.55 11.11 -11.13
C THR A 107 -18.75 12.40 -11.91
N ASP A 108 -19.57 13.30 -11.38
CA ASP A 108 -19.54 14.70 -11.80
C ASP A 108 -18.41 15.51 -11.11
N GLU A 109 -18.33 16.79 -11.44
CA GLU A 109 -17.41 17.79 -10.88
C GLU A 109 -17.55 18.02 -9.36
N LYS A 110 -18.63 17.52 -8.74
CA LYS A 110 -18.86 17.61 -7.28
C LYS A 110 -18.55 16.28 -6.58
N GLY A 111 -18.23 15.23 -7.33
CA GLY A 111 -17.97 13.89 -6.85
C GLY A 111 -19.24 13.05 -6.66
N TYR A 112 -20.39 13.46 -7.19
CA TYR A 112 -21.58 12.60 -7.19
C TYR A 112 -21.44 11.52 -8.24
N VAL A 113 -21.77 10.29 -7.83
CA VAL A 113 -21.67 9.11 -8.67
C VAL A 113 -22.75 9.14 -9.74
N LYS A 114 -22.32 9.24 -11.00
CA LYS A 114 -23.18 9.12 -12.18
C LYS A 114 -23.35 7.66 -12.58
N ILE A 115 -22.24 6.92 -12.65
CA ILE A 115 -22.23 5.52 -13.09
C ILE A 115 -21.19 4.73 -12.29
N ARG A 116 -21.63 3.62 -11.68
CA ARG A 116 -20.74 2.56 -11.18
C ARG A 116 -20.70 1.42 -12.17
N ALA A 117 -19.49 0.98 -12.55
CA ALA A 117 -19.32 -0.14 -13.45
C ALA A 117 -19.56 -1.52 -12.78
N ARG A 118 -19.28 -1.61 -11.47
CA ARG A 118 -19.43 -2.88 -10.71
C ARG A 118 -20.87 -3.09 -10.27
N ASN A 119 -21.47 -2.10 -9.63
CA ASN A 119 -22.86 -2.14 -9.15
C ASN A 119 -23.68 -0.94 -9.67
N PRO A 120 -24.18 -1.01 -10.93
CA PRO A 120 -24.88 0.12 -11.55
C PRO A 120 -26.20 0.51 -10.88
N ALA A 121 -26.75 -0.31 -9.99
CA ALA A 121 -28.02 -0.04 -9.30
C ALA A 121 -27.88 1.03 -8.19
N VAL A 122 -26.69 1.22 -7.62
CA VAL A 122 -26.44 2.20 -6.56
C VAL A 122 -25.89 3.48 -7.19
N ARG A 123 -26.64 4.59 -7.09
CA ARG A 123 -26.31 5.89 -7.72
C ARG A 123 -26.69 7.06 -6.82
N GLY A 124 -26.16 8.24 -7.13
CA GLY A 124 -26.58 9.51 -6.52
C GLY A 124 -25.94 9.83 -5.17
N ASP A 125 -25.15 8.92 -4.60
CA ASP A 125 -24.28 9.23 -3.47
C ASP A 125 -23.01 9.94 -3.93
N ARG A 126 -22.32 10.56 -2.97
CA ARG A 126 -21.11 11.33 -3.21
C ARG A 126 -19.89 10.56 -2.75
N LEU A 127 -18.93 10.35 -3.64
CA LEU A 127 -17.60 9.88 -3.26
C LEU A 127 -16.86 11.06 -2.63
N ASN A 128 -16.78 11.07 -1.30
CA ASN A 128 -16.03 12.08 -0.58
C ASN A 128 -14.55 11.72 -0.56
N ASP A 129 -13.86 11.84 -1.69
CA ASP A 129 -12.41 11.55 -1.82
C ASP A 129 -11.59 12.79 -2.13
N GLY A 130 -10.52 12.98 -1.36
CA GLY A 130 -9.55 14.04 -1.59
C GLY A 130 -8.89 13.94 -2.97
N ILE A 131 -8.78 12.73 -3.54
CA ILE A 131 -8.21 12.55 -4.88
C ILE A 131 -9.08 13.19 -5.97
N ILE A 132 -10.41 13.17 -5.81
CA ILE A 132 -11.34 13.78 -6.77
C ILE A 132 -11.12 15.30 -6.77
N ASN A 133 -11.06 15.92 -5.59
CA ASN A 133 -10.79 17.35 -5.46
C ASN A 133 -9.42 17.71 -6.04
N LEU A 134 -8.39 16.92 -5.76
CA LEU A 134 -7.03 17.14 -6.27
C LEU A 134 -6.97 17.09 -7.80
N VAL A 135 -7.67 16.12 -8.40
CA VAL A 135 -7.73 15.95 -9.86
C VAL A 135 -8.49 17.08 -10.53
N LEU A 136 -9.60 17.53 -9.94
CA LEU A 136 -10.40 18.64 -10.46
C LEU A 136 -9.65 19.97 -10.36
N LEU A 137 -8.95 20.22 -9.24
CA LEU A 137 -8.15 21.42 -9.03
C LEU A 137 -6.97 21.50 -10.02
N ASN A 138 -6.23 20.40 -10.18
CA ASN A 138 -5.02 20.39 -11.00
C ASN A 138 -5.29 20.09 -12.48
N LYS A 139 -6.50 19.64 -12.82
CA LYS A 139 -6.89 19.10 -14.14
C LYS A 139 -5.92 18.02 -14.64
N GLN A 140 -5.36 17.24 -13.71
CA GLN A 140 -4.38 16.20 -13.99
C GLN A 140 -4.73 14.91 -13.25
N PRO A 141 -4.41 13.73 -13.81
CA PRO A 141 -4.62 12.45 -13.15
C PRO A 141 -3.84 12.35 -11.83
N GLY A 142 -4.47 11.79 -10.81
CA GLY A 142 -3.89 11.57 -9.49
C GLY A 142 -4.00 10.11 -9.08
N VAL A 143 -3.14 9.70 -8.15
CA VAL A 143 -3.23 8.41 -7.46
C VAL A 143 -2.99 8.61 -5.97
N SER A 144 -3.69 7.85 -5.13
CA SER A 144 -3.51 7.82 -3.68
C SER A 144 -3.85 6.43 -3.14
N THR A 145 -3.55 6.20 -1.86
CA THR A 145 -4.07 5.03 -1.13
C THR A 145 -5.08 5.50 -0.12
N ARG A 146 -6.17 4.75 0.01
CA ARG A 146 -7.24 5.06 0.94
C ARG A 146 -7.79 3.81 1.62
N ILE A 147 -8.21 4.01 2.86
CA ILE A 147 -8.92 3.02 3.66
C ILE A 147 -10.43 3.30 3.50
N PHE A 148 -11.16 2.28 3.07
CA PHE A 148 -12.60 2.31 2.87
C PHE A 148 -13.31 1.52 3.97
N PRO A 149 -14.37 2.06 4.56
CA PRO A 149 -15.19 1.32 5.51
C PRO A 149 -16.04 0.29 4.77
N GLN A 150 -16.52 -0.71 5.52
CA GLN A 150 -17.29 -1.83 4.97
C GLN A 150 -18.51 -1.35 4.15
N GLU A 151 -19.23 -0.35 4.65
CA GLU A 151 -20.45 0.14 4.01
C GLU A 151 -20.18 0.76 2.63
N GLU A 152 -19.01 1.37 2.43
CA GLU A 152 -18.61 1.89 1.11
C GLU A 152 -18.18 0.77 0.17
N LEU A 153 -17.55 -0.30 0.68
CA LEU A 153 -17.22 -1.48 -0.13
C LEU A 153 -18.48 -2.23 -0.58
N GLU A 154 -19.49 -2.34 0.30
CA GLU A 154 -20.77 -3.00 0.00
C GLU A 154 -21.56 -2.32 -1.12
N LYS A 155 -21.44 -0.98 -1.25
CA LYS A 155 -22.02 -0.25 -2.39
C LYS A 155 -21.46 -0.71 -3.73
N GLU A 156 -20.19 -1.12 -3.76
CA GLU A 156 -19.54 -1.62 -4.96
C GLU A 156 -19.75 -3.13 -5.15
N GLY A 157 -19.73 -3.90 -4.07
CA GLY A 157 -20.08 -5.32 -4.06
C GLY A 157 -19.83 -5.98 -2.70
N ALA A 158 -20.75 -6.85 -2.28
CA ALA A 158 -20.63 -7.59 -1.02
C ALA A 158 -19.39 -8.50 -0.95
N ASP A 159 -18.89 -8.94 -2.11
CA ASP A 159 -17.68 -9.74 -2.22
C ASP A 159 -16.41 -8.94 -1.87
N LEU A 160 -16.36 -7.63 -2.15
CA LEU A 160 -15.25 -6.76 -1.72
C LEU A 160 -15.24 -6.56 -0.20
N ALA A 161 -16.42 -6.39 0.39
CA ALA A 161 -16.57 -6.28 1.83
C ALA A 161 -16.10 -7.55 2.55
N GLU A 162 -16.47 -8.73 2.04
CA GLU A 162 -15.96 -10.00 2.58
C GLU A 162 -14.46 -10.18 2.35
N GLN A 163 -13.92 -9.74 1.20
CA GLN A 163 -12.47 -9.80 0.94
C GLN A 163 -11.67 -8.92 1.92
N ALA A 164 -12.22 -7.77 2.34
CA ALA A 164 -11.58 -6.91 3.34
C ALA A 164 -11.62 -7.49 4.77
N ARG A 165 -12.40 -8.55 5.00
CA ARG A 165 -12.67 -9.08 6.33
C ARG A 165 -11.52 -9.94 6.84
N ILE A 166 -10.72 -9.41 7.77
CA ILE A 166 -9.55 -10.10 8.33
C ILE A 166 -9.78 -10.42 9.81
N LYS A 167 -9.69 -11.70 10.17
CA LYS A 167 -9.78 -12.12 11.58
C LYS A 167 -8.52 -11.69 12.33
N LEU A 168 -8.70 -10.94 13.40
CA LEU A 168 -7.60 -10.52 14.28
C LEU A 168 -7.28 -11.66 15.24
N VAL A 169 -6.04 -12.14 15.20
CA VAL A 169 -5.52 -13.14 16.14
C VAL A 169 -4.95 -12.43 17.37
N PRO A 170 -5.20 -12.93 18.59
CA PRO A 170 -4.59 -12.37 19.79
C PRO A 170 -3.07 -12.47 19.72
N THR A 171 -2.39 -11.33 19.69
CA THR A 171 -0.94 -11.24 19.61
C THR A 171 -0.37 -10.83 20.96
N PRO A 172 0.52 -11.64 21.59
CA PRO A 172 1.12 -11.28 22.88
C PRO A 172 1.79 -9.91 22.85
N LYS A 173 1.58 -9.11 23.92
CA LYS A 173 2.11 -7.74 24.07
C LYS A 173 1.56 -6.70 23.08
N ALA A 174 0.61 -7.07 22.22
CA ALA A 174 -0.09 -6.08 21.39
C ALA A 174 -0.94 -5.15 22.26
N LYS A 175 -1.11 -3.91 21.81
CA LYS A 175 -2.03 -2.97 22.45
C LYS A 175 -3.45 -3.57 22.43
N PRO A 176 -4.19 -3.58 23.55
CA PRO A 176 -5.57 -4.03 23.57
C PRO A 176 -6.38 -3.26 22.52
N ARG A 177 -7.08 -4.00 21.66
CA ARG A 177 -7.96 -3.44 20.63
C ARG A 177 -9.33 -4.08 20.80
N GLU A 178 -10.36 -3.26 20.71
CA GLU A 178 -11.75 -3.74 20.62
C GLU A 178 -12.02 -4.30 19.22
N GLY A 179 -12.77 -5.40 19.16
CA GLY A 179 -13.08 -6.09 17.91
C GLY A 179 -12.17 -7.29 17.62
N LYS A 180 -12.77 -8.31 17.01
CA LYS A 180 -12.09 -9.56 16.63
C LYS A 180 -11.82 -9.66 15.12
N VAL A 181 -12.24 -8.65 14.36
CA VAL A 181 -12.25 -8.63 12.91
C VAL A 181 -11.97 -7.20 12.45
N GLU A 182 -11.11 -7.07 11.44
CA GLU A 182 -10.94 -5.86 10.64
C GLU A 182 -11.87 -5.96 9.43
N THR A 183 -12.61 -4.89 9.15
CA THR A 183 -13.59 -4.84 8.04
C THR A 183 -13.28 -3.72 7.05
N TYR A 184 -12.30 -2.87 7.35
CA TYR A 184 -11.87 -1.82 6.44
C TYR A 184 -10.95 -2.38 5.36
N GLY A 185 -11.19 -1.96 4.12
CA GLY A 185 -10.35 -2.32 2.97
C GLY A 185 -9.38 -1.21 2.61
N MET A 186 -8.12 -1.54 2.35
CA MET A 186 -7.14 -0.57 1.82
C MET A 186 -7.05 -0.72 0.30
N MET A 187 -7.23 0.37 -0.43
CA MET A 187 -7.24 0.38 -1.90
C MET A 187 -6.31 1.47 -2.44
N ILE A 188 -5.65 1.16 -3.55
CA ILE A 188 -5.03 2.18 -4.41
C ILE A 188 -6.15 2.76 -5.27
N ILE A 189 -6.33 4.07 -5.21
CA ILE A 189 -7.33 4.79 -5.99
C ILE A 189 -6.65 5.76 -6.95
N SER A 190 -7.13 5.80 -8.19
CA SER A 190 -6.74 6.82 -9.15
C SER A 190 -7.97 7.48 -9.76
N ALA A 191 -7.84 8.77 -10.06
CA ALA A 191 -8.84 9.54 -10.77
C ALA A 191 -8.18 10.37 -11.87
N ALA A 192 -8.93 10.63 -12.95
CA ALA A 192 -8.51 11.51 -14.04
C ALA A 192 -9.72 12.34 -14.49
N PRO A 193 -9.52 13.61 -14.89
CA PRO A 193 -10.60 14.42 -15.39
C PRO A 193 -10.95 13.98 -16.81
N VAL A 194 -12.24 13.90 -17.12
CA VAL A 194 -12.69 13.73 -18.50
C VAL A 194 -12.83 15.12 -19.11
N VAL A 195 -12.19 15.33 -20.25
CA VAL A 195 -12.25 16.60 -20.98
C VAL A 195 -12.74 16.38 -22.39
N ASP A 196 -13.48 17.34 -22.94
CA ASP A 196 -13.95 17.34 -24.32
C ASP A 196 -12.78 17.47 -25.34
N TYR A 197 -13.10 17.80 -26.59
CA TYR A 197 -12.09 18.02 -27.64
C TYR A 197 -11.43 19.40 -27.55
N ASP A 198 -12.05 20.35 -26.86
CA ASP A 198 -11.58 21.72 -26.65
C ASP A 198 -10.79 21.87 -25.32
N GLY A 199 -10.77 20.83 -24.48
CA GLY A 199 -10.08 20.80 -23.19
C GLY A 199 -10.94 21.25 -22.00
N ASN A 200 -12.25 21.40 -22.18
CA ASN A 200 -13.18 21.69 -21.09
C ASN A 200 -13.56 20.41 -20.34
N LEU A 201 -13.77 20.52 -19.03
CA LEU A 201 -14.26 19.41 -18.20
C LEU A 201 -15.70 19.07 -18.60
N ILE A 202 -15.99 17.77 -18.77
CA ILE A 202 -17.32 17.22 -19.11
C ILE A 202 -17.71 16.06 -18.22
#